data_AF-A0A438BXB6-F1
#
_entry.id   AF-A0A438BXB6-F1
#
_cell.length_a   1.000
_cell.length_b   1.000
_cell.length_c   1.000
_cell.angle_alpha   90.00
_cell.angle_beta   90.00
_cell.angle_gamma   90.00
#
_symmetry.space_group_name_H-M   'P 1'
#
loop_
_entity.id
_entity.type
_entity.pdbx_description
1 polymer ?
#
loop_
_entity_poly.entity_id
_entity_poly.type
_entity_poly.pdbx_seq_one_letter_code
_entity_poly.pdbx_strand_id
1 'polypeptide(L)' 'MIEENEKEGDAHVGSLQLLNALKAKPVPKTPQSKRLMYVEALINGKATKALVDTGATHTFVSENETKRLELQASKDVGSR' A
#
# COMPACT_ATOMS: atom_id res chain seq x y z
N MET A 1 -47.94 -45.22 36.19
CA MET A 1 -46.99 -44.99 35.09
C MET A 1 -47.59 -43.94 34.18
N ILE A 2 -47.13 -42.70 34.29
CA ILE A 2 -47.37 -41.64 33.31
C ILE A 2 -46.00 -41.00 33.11
N GLU A 3 -45.40 -41.20 31.94
CA GLU A 3 -44.17 -40.53 31.53
C GLU A 3 -44.54 -39.12 31.07
N GLU A 4 -44.03 -38.10 31.77
CA GLU A 4 -44.14 -36.71 31.35
C GLU A 4 -43.16 -36.45 30.20
N ASN A 5 -43.70 -36.04 29.06
CA ASN A 5 -42.95 -35.53 27.92
C ASN A 5 -42.40 -34.15 28.26
N GLU A 6 -41.12 -34.08 28.64
CA GLU A 6 -40.39 -32.83 28.66
C GLU A 6 -40.06 -32.42 27.22
N LYS A 7 -40.93 -31.60 26.63
CA LYS A 7 -40.59 -30.84 25.42
C LYS A 7 -39.63 -29.73 25.83
N GLU A 8 -38.34 -30.08 25.84
CA GLU A 8 -37.24 -29.14 26.00
C GLU A 8 -37.38 -28.03 24.96
N GLY A 9 -37.45 -26.80 25.45
CA GLY A 9 -37.97 -25.64 24.75
C GLY A 9 -37.31 -25.41 23.40
N ASP A 10 -38.16 -25.32 22.37
CA ASP A 10 -37.84 -24.74 21.07
C ASP A 10 -37.47 -23.26 21.25
N ALA A 11 -36.23 -23.00 21.67
CA ALA A 11 -35.66 -21.68 21.68
C ALA A 11 -35.52 -21.23 20.22
N HIS A 12 -36.48 -20.41 19.77
CA HIS A 12 -36.49 -19.80 18.44
C HIS A 12 -35.26 -18.90 18.23
N VAL A 13 -34.16 -19.51 17.78
CA VAL A 13 -32.88 -18.86 17.43
C VAL A 13 -32.90 -18.22 16.03
N GLY A 14 -34.07 -17.84 15.52
CA GLY A 14 -34.24 -17.39 14.13
C GLY A 14 -33.36 -16.17 13.77
N SER A 15 -33.20 -15.23 14.69
CA SER A 15 -32.32 -14.07 14.50
C SER A 15 -30.84 -14.42 14.52
N LEU A 16 -30.43 -15.41 15.34
CA LEU A 16 -29.04 -15.90 15.39
C LEU A 16 -28.67 -16.71 14.15
N GLN A 17 -29.62 -17.47 13.60
CA GLN A 17 -29.45 -18.18 12.33
C GLN A 17 -29.31 -17.20 11.16
N LEU A 18 -30.14 -16.15 11.14
CA LEU A 18 -30.03 -15.09 10.15
C LEU A 18 -28.68 -14.36 10.26
N LEU A 19 -28.24 -14.05 11.48
CA LEU A 19 -26.93 -13.43 11.73
C LEU A 19 -25.78 -14.34 11.26
N ASN A 20 -25.86 -15.65 11.52
CA ASN A 20 -24.88 -16.62 11.01
C ASN A 20 -24.87 -16.73 9.48
N ALA A 21 -26.01 -16.49 8.82
CA ALA A 21 -26.09 -16.46 7.36
C ALA A 21 -25.48 -15.18 6.75
N LEU A 22 -25.38 -14.09 7.54
CA LEU A 22 -24.69 -12.86 7.15
C LEU A 22 -23.17 -13.04 7.21
N LYS A 23 -22.60 -13.79 6.26
CA LYS A 23 -21.16 -13.75 6.00
C LYS A 23 -20.82 -12.41 5.36
N ALA A 24 -20.12 -11.55 6.09
CA ALA A 24 -19.57 -10.33 5.52
C ALA A 24 -18.69 -10.69 4.32
N LYS A 25 -19.03 -10.17 3.13
CA LYS A 25 -18.10 -10.24 1.99
C LYS A 25 -16.87 -9.43 2.40
N PRO A 26 -15.64 -9.98 2.26
CA PRO A 26 -14.45 -9.19 2.51
C PRO A 26 -14.54 -7.96 1.62
N VAL A 27 -14.54 -6.78 2.24
CA VAL A 27 -14.38 -5.52 1.53
C VAL A 27 -13.12 -5.69 0.70
N PRO A 28 -13.17 -5.52 -0.64
CA PRO A 28 -11.95 -5.55 -1.42
C PRO A 28 -11.05 -4.52 -0.77
N LYS A 29 -9.93 -4.97 -0.20
CA LYS A 29 -8.86 -4.05 0.16
C LYS A 29 -8.56 -3.37 -1.17
N THR A 30 -9.01 -2.13 -1.35
CA THR A 30 -8.50 -1.30 -2.42
C THR A 30 -6.99 -1.46 -2.30
N PRO A 31 -6.27 -1.89 -3.35
CA PRO A 31 -4.83 -1.88 -3.28
C PRO A 31 -4.52 -0.46 -2.81
N GLN A 32 -3.89 -0.33 -1.64
CA GLN A 32 -3.17 0.90 -1.36
C GLN A 32 -2.15 0.91 -2.48
N SER A 33 -2.51 1.52 -3.61
CA SER A 33 -1.58 1.77 -4.68
C SER A 33 -0.53 2.58 -3.97
N LYS A 34 0.60 1.96 -3.63
CA LYS A 34 1.79 2.65 -3.16
C LYS A 34 2.19 3.50 -4.36
N ARG A 35 1.53 4.65 -4.50
CA ARG A 35 1.76 5.58 -5.57
C ARG A 35 3.10 6.19 -5.24
N LEU A 36 4.05 5.97 -6.14
CA LEU A 36 5.27 6.72 -6.15
C LEU A 36 4.93 8.19 -6.36
N MET A 37 5.57 9.06 -5.60
CA MET A 37 5.45 10.50 -5.77
C MET A 37 6.58 10.99 -6.66
N TYR A 38 6.24 11.82 -7.64
CA TYR A 38 7.24 12.45 -8.51
C TYR A 38 7.09 13.96 -8.42
N VAL A 39 8.21 14.67 -8.49
CA VAL A 39 8.26 16.12 -8.59
C VAL A 39 8.92 16.52 -9.89
N GLU A 40 8.43 17.60 -10.49
CA GLU A 40 9.11 18.23 -11.63
C GLU A 40 10.29 19.04 -11.10
N ALA A 41 11.46 18.83 -11.72
CA ALA A 41 12.69 19.51 -11.41
C ALA A 41 13.29 20.11 -12.67
N LEU A 42 13.93 21.26 -12.53
CA LEU A 42 14.68 21.92 -13.60
C LEU A 42 16.17 21.84 -13.26
N ILE A 43 16.92 21.01 -13.98
CA ILE A 43 18.36 20.81 -13.77
C ILE A 43 19.07 21.24 -15.05
N ASN A 44 20.04 22.17 -14.93
CA ASN A 44 20.74 22.76 -16.09
C ASN A 44 19.78 23.28 -17.18
N GLY A 45 18.64 23.88 -16.77
CA GLY A 45 17.62 24.39 -17.70
C GLY A 45 16.77 23.31 -18.40
N LYS A 46 16.94 22.04 -18.04
CA LYS A 46 16.20 20.91 -18.61
C LYS A 46 15.23 20.33 -17.60
N ALA A 47 13.96 20.19 -18.01
CA ALA A 47 12.92 19.62 -17.18
C ALA A 47 13.11 18.10 -17.02
N THR A 48 12.91 17.59 -15.80
CA THR A 48 12.91 16.16 -15.50
C THR A 48 11.94 15.84 -14.36
N LYS A 49 11.63 14.55 -14.18
CA LYS A 49 10.80 14.07 -13.07
C LYS A 49 11.69 13.29 -12.09
N ALA A 50 11.75 13.76 -10.86
CA ALA A 50 12.49 13.09 -9.78
C ALA A 50 11.52 12.31 -8.88
N LEU A 51 11.89 11.07 -8.54
CA LEU A 51 11.17 10.27 -7.55
C LEU A 51 11.39 10.84 -6.15
N VAL A 52 10.32 11.00 -5.38
CA VAL A 52 10.39 11.38 -3.97
C VAL A 52 10.61 10.12 -3.14
N ASP A 53 11.88 9.85 -2.81
CA ASP A 53 12.29 8.76 -1.92
C ASP A 53 12.76 9.33 -0.58
N THR A 54 11.88 9.35 0.41
CA THR A 54 12.21 9.85 1.76
C THR A 54 13.16 8.93 2.53
N GLY A 55 13.44 7.72 2.03
CA GLY A 55 14.38 6.77 2.64
C GLY A 55 15.82 6.89 2.12
N ALA A 56 16.05 7.68 1.05
CA ALA A 56 17.37 7.84 0.45
C ALA A 56 18.15 9.00 1.11
N THR A 57 19.36 8.72 1.61
CA THR A 57 20.28 9.76 2.11
C THR A 57 20.91 10.56 0.97
N HIS A 58 21.03 9.97 -0.22
CA HIS A 58 21.68 10.56 -1.40
C HIS A 58 20.73 10.53 -2.60
N THR A 59 20.78 11.56 -3.44
CA THR A 59 19.99 11.59 -4.67
C THR A 59 20.69 10.81 -5.76
N PHE A 60 19.98 9.87 -6.40
CA PHE A 60 20.51 9.06 -7.48
C PHE A 60 20.02 9.57 -8.83
N VAL A 61 20.88 9.50 -9.83
CA VAL A 61 20.57 9.84 -11.22
C VAL A 61 21.09 8.71 -12.11
N SER A 62 20.26 8.25 -13.05
CA SER A 62 20.70 7.22 -14.00
C SER A 62 21.70 7.80 -14.99
N GLU A 63 22.65 7.00 -15.50
CA GLU A 63 23.65 7.47 -16.45
C GLU A 63 23.06 8.15 -17.70
N ASN A 64 21.90 7.65 -18.17
CA ASN A 64 21.18 8.24 -19.29
C ASN A 64 20.61 9.63 -18.97
N GLU A 65 20.10 9.79 -17.74
CA GLU A 65 19.67 11.10 -17.23
C GLU A 65 20.85 12.04 -17.06
N THR A 66 21.99 11.56 -16.58
CA THR A 66 23.22 12.34 -16.41
C THR A 66 23.65 12.97 -17.74
N LYS A 67 23.62 12.19 -18.83
CA LYS A 67 23.91 12.66 -20.19
C LYS A 67 22.88 13.68 -20.68
N ARG A 68 21.58 13.40 -20.49
CA ARG A 68 20.52 14.32 -20.93
C ARG A 68 20.59 15.65 -20.19
N LEU A 69 20.86 15.61 -18.90
CA LEU A 69 20.96 16.78 -18.02
C LEU A 69 22.33 17.47 -18.08
N GLU A 70 23.27 16.97 -18.89
CA GLU A 70 24.64 17.50 -18.99
C GLU A 70 25.36 17.58 -17.64
N LEU A 71 25.11 16.60 -16.77
CA LEU A 71 25.77 16.49 -15.48
C LEU A 71 27.15 15.85 -15.66
N GLN A 72 28.15 16.39 -14.96
CA GLN A 72 29.49 15.81 -14.89
C GLN A 72 29.71 15.14 -13.55
N ALA A 73 30.09 13.87 -13.56
CA ALA A 73 30.51 13.18 -12.36
C ALA A 73 31.97 13.54 -12.07
N SER A 74 32.23 14.12 -10.90
CA SER A 74 33.58 14.16 -10.34
C SER A 74 33.76 12.96 -9.42
N LYS A 75 34.94 12.35 -9.44
CA LYS A 75 35.24 11.23 -8.55
C LYS A 75 35.56 11.82 -7.18
N ASP A 76 34.63 11.68 -6.25
CA ASP A 76 34.93 11.98 -4.85
C ASP A 76 35.84 10.88 -4.32
N VAL A 77 37.12 11.22 -4.08
CA VAL A 77 38.01 10.35 -3.31
C VAL A 77 37.61 10.57 -1.87
N GLY A 78 36.65 9.78 -1.40
CA GLY A 78 36.16 9.81 -0.02
C GLY A 78 37.36 9.90 0.92
N SER A 79 37.54 11.09 1.50
CA SER A 79 38.64 11.35 2.41
C SER A 79 38.31 10.61 3.69
N ARG A 80 39.07 9.56 3.99
CA ARG A 80 39.01 8.86 5.28
C ARG A 80 39.59 9.75 6.38
#